data_AF-A0A174ESW0-F1
#
_entry.id   AF-A0A174ESW0-F1
#
_cell.length_a   1.000
_cell.length_b   1.000
_cell.length_c   1.000
_cell.angle_alpha   90.00
_cell.angle_beta   90.00
_cell.angle_gamma   90.00
#
_symmetry.space_group_name_H-M   'P 1'
#
loop_
_entity.id
_entity.type
_entity.pdbx_description
1 polymer ?
#
loop_
_entity_poly.entity_id
_entity_poly.type
_entity_poly.pdbx_seq_one_letter_code
_entity_poly.pdbx_strand_id
1 'polypeptide(L)'
;MKYLKDILNLKQNKKYKIIIIILVVVILILQTSLSINNKKIQLLNTKINKLQIENKRDNDKSEIVSNVDEFVEEEKDKSDNLDINEEFENNKKKLVDKYIEIGERNNKKYSSEIISGKETLVFETMNLEMTDGQIEKSLKKINNDEFGINIVKDKLGNRIYYKVYLIEANIGL
;
A
#
# COMPACT_ATOMS: atom_id res chain seq x y z
N MET A 1 36.32 5.80 14.43
CA MET A 1 37.35 4.73 14.43
C MET A 1 38.49 4.94 15.42
N LYS A 2 38.96 6.17 15.72
CA LYS A 2 40.17 6.40 16.55
C LYS A 2 40.22 5.60 17.87
N TYR A 3 39.09 5.52 18.59
CA TYR A 3 38.97 4.84 19.89
C TYR A 3 38.88 3.30 19.85
N LEU A 4 38.67 2.66 18.69
CA LEU A 4 38.56 1.19 18.60
C LEU A 4 39.91 0.50 18.88
N LYS A 5 41.01 1.16 18.51
CA LYS A 5 42.37 0.62 18.67
C LYS A 5 42.76 0.50 20.14
N ASP A 6 42.30 1.43 20.97
CA ASP A 6 42.60 1.46 22.40
C ASP A 6 41.81 0.40 23.17
N ILE A 7 40.53 0.21 22.81
CA ILE A 7 39.65 -0.83 23.37
C ILE A 7 40.22 -2.24 23.09
N LEU A 8 40.77 -2.48 21.89
CA LEU A 8 41.38 -3.76 21.52
C LEU A 8 42.74 -4.03 22.19
N ASN A 9 43.40 -3.00 22.73
CA ASN A 9 44.72 -3.07 23.37
C ASN A 9 44.70 -3.13 24.91
N LEU A 10 43.51 -3.17 25.53
CA LEU A 10 43.37 -3.35 26.98
C LEU A 10 44.10 -4.63 27.48
N LYS A 11 45.11 -4.45 28.35
CA LYS A 11 45.73 -5.52 29.15
C LYS A 11 44.74 -6.01 30.21
N GLN A 12 43.80 -6.84 29.82
CA GLN A 12 42.84 -7.48 30.71
C GLN A 12 42.81 -9.00 30.52
N ASN A 13 42.28 -9.69 31.54
CA ASN A 13 42.13 -11.14 31.58
C ASN A 13 41.42 -11.67 30.31
N LYS A 14 41.91 -12.78 29.72
CA LYS A 14 41.48 -13.25 28.38
C LYS A 14 39.95 -13.30 28.19
N LYS A 15 39.20 -13.68 29.23
CA LYS A 15 37.73 -13.72 29.24
C LYS A 15 37.08 -12.36 28.97
N TYR A 16 37.54 -11.29 29.62
CA TYR A 16 36.97 -9.94 29.45
C TYR A 16 37.25 -9.37 28.06
N LYS A 17 38.43 -9.63 27.49
CA LYS A 17 38.76 -9.21 26.12
C LYS A 17 37.79 -9.78 25.08
N ILE A 18 37.37 -11.03 25.24
CA ILE A 18 36.39 -11.70 24.35
C ILE A 18 35.01 -11.03 24.48
N ILE A 19 34.54 -10.77 25.70
CA ILE A 19 33.26 -10.10 25.96
C ILE A 19 33.22 -8.72 25.30
N ILE A 20 34.29 -7.92 25.45
CA ILE A 20 34.42 -6.59 24.84
C ILE A 20 34.31 -6.65 23.31
N ILE A 21 34.96 -7.62 22.67
CA ILE A 21 34.92 -7.79 21.20
C ILE A 21 33.49 -8.11 20.73
N ILE A 22 32.78 -9.02 21.41
CA ILE A 22 31.39 -9.36 21.09
C ILE A 22 30.49 -8.12 21.20
N LEU A 23 30.67 -7.33 22.27
CA LEU A 23 29.87 -6.14 22.53
C LEU A 23 30.09 -5.06 21.45
N VAL A 24 31.32 -4.87 20.96
CA VAL A 24 31.64 -3.99 19.83
C VAL A 24 30.96 -4.46 18.53
N VAL A 25 30.94 -5.77 18.25
CA VAL A 25 30.27 -6.32 17.06
C VAL A 25 28.77 -6.06 17.09
N VAL A 26 28.11 -6.27 18.24
CA VAL A 26 26.67 -5.99 18.41
C VAL A 26 26.36 -4.50 18.18
N ILE A 27 27.18 -3.59 18.71
CA ILE A 27 27.00 -2.14 18.50
C ILE A 27 27.09 -1.78 17.00
N LEU A 28 28.04 -2.37 16.26
CA LEU A 28 28.19 -2.12 14.82
C LEU A 28 26.97 -2.60 14.01
N ILE A 29 26.39 -3.76 14.35
CA ILE A 29 25.20 -4.31 13.69
C ILE A 29 23.96 -3.42 13.96
N LEU A 30 23.82 -2.91 15.18
CA LEU A 30 22.75 -1.98 15.53
C LEU A 30 22.89 -0.64 14.78
N GLN A 31 24.10 -0.06 14.74
CA GLN A 31 24.37 1.21 14.05
C GLN A 31 24.14 1.13 12.53
N THR A 32 24.54 0.04 11.88
CA THR A 32 24.28 -0.16 10.44
C THR A 32 22.79 -0.30 10.15
N SER A 33 22.06 -1.05 10.98
CA SER A 33 20.60 -1.21 10.86
C SER A 33 19.84 0.12 10.99
N LEU A 34 20.19 0.92 11.99
CA LEU A 34 19.64 2.27 12.20
C LEU A 34 19.95 3.21 11.02
N SER A 35 21.18 3.17 10.49
CA SER A 35 21.60 3.98 9.34
C SER A 35 20.82 3.64 8.05
N ILE A 36 20.59 2.35 7.79
CA ILE A 36 19.78 1.88 6.64
C ILE A 36 18.33 2.35 6.78
N ASN A 37 17.74 2.25 7.97
CA ASN A 37 16.37 2.69 8.22
C ASN A 37 16.22 4.22 8.06
N ASN A 38 17.17 5.02 8.56
CA ASN A 38 17.18 6.47 8.34
C ASN A 38 17.27 6.84 6.84
N LYS A 39 18.10 6.13 6.05
CA LYS A 39 18.16 6.34 4.59
C LYS A 39 16.84 6.01 3.89
N LYS A 40 16.16 4.92 4.30
CA LYS A 40 14.81 4.59 3.79
C LYS A 40 13.79 5.66 4.12
N ILE A 41 13.80 6.19 5.35
CA ILE A 41 12.93 7.28 5.80
C ILE A 41 13.20 8.56 4.98
N GLN A 42 14.46 8.93 4.74
CA GLN A 42 14.80 10.07 3.88
C GLN A 42 14.32 9.91 2.44
N LEU A 43 14.42 8.71 1.87
CA LEU A 43 13.90 8.42 0.52
C LEU A 43 12.36 8.47 0.48
N LEU A 44 11.68 8.02 1.53
CA LEU A 44 10.22 8.13 1.65
C LEU A 44 9.79 9.59 1.80
N ASN A 45 10.44 10.36 2.68
CA ASN A 45 10.14 11.77 2.90
C ASN A 45 10.40 12.62 1.64
N THR A 46 11.45 12.35 0.87
CA THR A 46 11.70 13.05 -0.40
C THR A 46 10.65 12.71 -1.47
N LYS A 47 10.17 11.45 -1.53
CA LYS A 47 9.03 11.07 -2.38
C LYS A 47 7.73 11.75 -1.94
N ILE A 48 7.43 11.77 -0.64
CA ILE A 48 6.25 12.46 -0.08
C ILE A 48 6.30 13.96 -0.40
N ASN A 49 7.43 14.63 -0.15
CA ASN A 49 7.58 16.05 -0.45
C ASN A 49 7.44 16.34 -1.96
N LYS A 50 7.99 15.47 -2.83
CA LYS A 50 7.80 15.62 -4.28
C LYS A 50 6.32 15.54 -4.66
N LEU A 51 5.60 14.53 -4.17
CA LEU A 51 4.16 14.37 -4.40
C LEU A 51 3.36 15.54 -3.81
N GLN A 52 3.74 16.09 -2.66
CA GLN A 52 3.08 17.28 -2.10
C GLN A 52 3.30 18.54 -2.97
N ILE A 53 4.49 18.72 -3.54
CA ILE A 53 4.79 19.82 -4.46
C ILE A 53 4.01 19.65 -5.78
N GLU A 54 3.92 18.42 -6.29
CA GLU A 54 3.15 18.07 -7.50
C GLU A 54 1.66 18.37 -7.31
N ASN A 55 1.04 17.84 -6.25
CA ASN A 55 -0.36 18.14 -5.92
C ASN A 55 -0.64 19.62 -5.64
N LYS A 56 0.34 20.40 -5.13
CA LYS A 56 0.19 21.86 -5.01
C LYS A 56 0.20 22.54 -6.37
N ARG A 57 1.13 22.19 -7.25
CA ARG A 57 1.20 22.74 -8.61
C ARG A 57 -0.04 22.45 -9.44
N ASP A 58 -0.64 21.27 -9.26
CA ASP A 58 -1.88 20.92 -9.96
C ASP A 58 -3.08 21.75 -9.45
N ASN A 59 -3.11 22.09 -8.16
CA ASN A 59 -4.11 23.01 -7.60
C ASN A 59 -3.86 24.47 -8.03
N ASP A 60 -2.61 24.96 -7.98
CA ASP A 60 -2.25 26.33 -8.37
C ASP A 60 -2.54 26.59 -9.86
N LYS A 61 -2.53 25.54 -10.70
CA LYS A 61 -2.91 25.58 -12.12
C LYS A 61 -4.43 25.62 -12.35
N SER A 62 -5.23 25.37 -11.31
CA SER A 62 -6.70 25.41 -11.34
C SER A 62 -7.28 26.78 -10.95
N GLU A 63 -6.47 27.72 -10.43
CA GLU A 63 -6.96 28.98 -9.86
C GLU A 63 -6.90 30.18 -10.83
N ILE A 64 -6.54 29.95 -12.11
CA ILE A 64 -6.52 31.00 -13.15
C ILE A 64 -7.36 30.60 -14.37
N VAL A 65 -8.69 30.57 -14.21
CA VAL A 65 -9.65 31.18 -15.16
C VAL A 65 -10.89 31.63 -14.37
N SER A 66 -10.86 32.84 -13.81
CA SER A 66 -12.09 33.57 -13.46
C SER A 66 -12.19 34.80 -14.35
N ASN A 67 -13.39 35.04 -14.88
CA ASN A 67 -13.78 36.13 -15.79
C ASN A 67 -13.34 36.01 -17.26
N VAL A 68 -14.15 35.30 -18.07
CA VAL A 68 -14.63 35.83 -19.36
C VAL A 68 -16.12 35.49 -19.46
N ASP A 69 -16.93 36.47 -19.83
CA ASP A 69 -18.37 36.35 -20.07
C ASP A 69 -18.64 35.80 -21.49
N GLU A 70 -19.86 35.31 -21.70
CA GLU A 70 -20.49 35.14 -23.03
C GLU A 70 -20.07 33.95 -23.95
N PHE A 71 -21.04 33.54 -24.78
CA PHE A 71 -21.04 32.50 -25.83
C PHE A 71 -20.90 31.02 -25.44
N VAL A 72 -22.07 30.39 -25.27
CA VAL A 72 -22.29 28.97 -25.55
C VAL A 72 -22.80 28.83 -26.99
N GLU A 73 -21.99 28.30 -27.88
CA GLU A 73 -22.44 27.70 -29.14
C GLU A 73 -22.03 26.21 -29.16
N GLU A 74 -23.02 25.36 -29.48
CA GLU A 74 -22.86 24.00 -30.03
C GLU A 74 -22.01 24.09 -31.33
N GLU A 75 -21.21 23.14 -31.83
CA GLU A 75 -20.88 21.74 -31.54
C GLU A 75 -19.49 21.45 -32.23
N LYS A 76 -18.81 20.29 -32.24
CA LYS A 76 -19.08 18.89 -31.89
C LYS A 76 -17.75 18.10 -31.63
N ASP A 77 -17.88 16.84 -31.20
CA ASP A 77 -16.98 15.70 -31.45
C ASP A 77 -15.45 15.84 -31.28
N LYS A 78 -14.98 15.33 -30.14
CA LYS A 78 -14.30 14.03 -30.17
C LYS A 78 -14.74 13.15 -29.00
N SER A 79 -15.29 11.99 -29.34
CA SER A 79 -15.76 10.98 -28.42
C SER A 79 -14.61 10.33 -27.65
N ASP A 80 -14.58 10.53 -26.33
CA ASP A 80 -13.97 9.61 -25.36
C ASP A 80 -14.87 9.54 -24.10
N ASN A 81 -16.17 9.38 -24.32
CA ASN A 81 -17.13 8.95 -23.29
C ASN A 81 -17.01 7.43 -23.10
N LEU A 82 -15.83 6.98 -22.64
CA LEU A 82 -15.73 5.70 -21.94
C LEU A 82 -16.26 5.97 -20.53
N ASP A 83 -17.46 5.45 -20.25
CA ASP A 83 -18.21 5.77 -19.04
C ASP A 83 -17.34 5.47 -17.80
N ILE A 84 -17.27 6.40 -16.85
CA ILE A 84 -16.48 6.27 -15.62
C ILE A 84 -16.95 5.04 -14.80
N ASN A 85 -18.18 4.55 -15.03
CA ASN A 85 -18.65 3.25 -14.53
C ASN A 85 -18.00 2.05 -15.22
N GLU A 86 -17.80 2.09 -16.54
CA GLU A 86 -17.24 0.98 -17.32
C GLU A 86 -15.77 0.73 -16.94
N GLU A 87 -14.98 1.78 -16.74
CA GLU A 87 -13.60 1.64 -16.26
C GLU A 87 -13.56 1.02 -14.85
N PHE A 88 -14.45 1.46 -13.95
CA PHE A 88 -14.55 0.93 -12.59
C PHE A 88 -14.91 -0.56 -12.57
N GLU A 89 -15.96 -0.98 -13.28
CA GLU A 89 -16.38 -2.39 -13.31
C GLU A 89 -15.33 -3.27 -14.00
N ASN A 90 -14.66 -2.79 -15.06
CA ASN A 90 -13.53 -3.50 -15.67
C ASN A 90 -12.37 -3.70 -14.70
N ASN A 91 -11.98 -2.67 -13.94
CA ASN A 91 -10.88 -2.76 -12.98
C ASN A 91 -11.24 -3.58 -11.73
N LYS A 92 -12.50 -3.51 -11.27
CA LYS A 92 -13.07 -4.36 -10.24
C LYS A 92 -13.06 -5.84 -10.66
N LYS A 93 -13.47 -6.15 -11.89
CA LYS A 93 -13.41 -7.50 -12.45
C LYS A 93 -11.97 -8.03 -12.49
N LYS A 94 -11.01 -7.25 -13.03
CA LYS A 94 -9.57 -7.64 -13.03
C LYS A 94 -9.03 -7.93 -11.63
N LEU A 95 -9.46 -7.17 -10.62
CA LEU A 95 -9.05 -7.40 -9.24
C LEU A 95 -9.65 -8.69 -8.67
N VAL A 96 -10.94 -8.94 -8.91
CA VAL A 96 -11.62 -10.20 -8.53
C VAL A 96 -10.97 -11.41 -9.22
N ASP A 97 -10.75 -11.34 -10.53
CA ASP A 97 -10.09 -12.40 -11.32
C ASP A 97 -8.71 -12.76 -10.70
N LYS A 98 -7.91 -11.77 -10.28
CA LYS A 98 -6.65 -11.99 -9.56
C LYS A 98 -6.83 -12.64 -8.19
N TYR A 99 -7.85 -12.24 -7.41
CA TYR A 99 -8.13 -12.86 -6.11
C TYR A 99 -8.54 -14.33 -6.26
N ILE A 100 -9.23 -14.70 -7.35
CA ILE A 100 -9.55 -16.10 -7.67
C ILE A 100 -8.25 -16.87 -7.93
N GLU A 101 -7.44 -16.42 -8.90
CA GLU A 101 -6.21 -17.11 -9.31
C GLU A 101 -5.21 -17.30 -8.15
N ILE A 102 -5.00 -16.25 -7.34
CA ILE A 102 -4.09 -16.31 -6.19
C ILE A 102 -4.74 -17.07 -5.02
N GLY A 103 -6.07 -17.03 -4.91
CA GLY A 103 -6.84 -17.84 -3.97
C GLY A 103 -6.58 -19.33 -4.19
N GLU A 104 -6.80 -19.81 -5.41
CA GLU A 104 -6.57 -21.22 -5.79
C GLU A 104 -5.12 -21.64 -5.49
N ARG A 105 -4.13 -20.81 -5.83
CA ARG A 105 -2.71 -21.01 -5.48
C ARG A 105 -2.44 -21.10 -3.96
N ASN A 106 -3.34 -20.61 -3.12
CA ASN A 106 -3.22 -20.59 -1.65
C ASN A 106 -4.27 -21.49 -0.94
N ASN A 107 -4.95 -22.39 -1.66
CA ASN A 107 -6.05 -23.23 -1.15
C ASN A 107 -7.24 -22.45 -0.58
N LYS A 108 -7.52 -21.25 -1.14
CA LYS A 108 -8.70 -20.44 -0.84
C LYS A 108 -9.60 -20.37 -2.07
N LYS A 109 -10.89 -20.65 -1.92
CA LYS A 109 -11.86 -20.67 -3.02
C LYS A 109 -12.77 -19.45 -2.95
N TYR A 110 -12.83 -18.70 -4.03
CA TYR A 110 -13.81 -17.62 -4.17
C TYR A 110 -15.22 -18.19 -4.40
N SER A 111 -16.23 -17.57 -3.79
CA SER A 111 -17.64 -17.82 -4.09
C SER A 111 -18.41 -16.50 -4.19
N SER A 112 -19.07 -16.29 -5.33
CA SER A 112 -19.97 -15.16 -5.56
C SER A 112 -21.27 -15.24 -4.74
N GLU A 113 -21.56 -16.38 -4.12
CA GLU A 113 -22.73 -16.56 -3.25
C GLU A 113 -22.49 -15.98 -1.84
N ILE A 114 -21.22 -15.80 -1.43
CA ILE A 114 -20.84 -15.23 -0.13
C ILE A 114 -20.92 -13.70 -0.20
N ILE A 115 -22.15 -13.19 -0.23
CA ILE A 115 -22.45 -11.74 -0.25
C ILE A 115 -22.67 -11.14 1.15
N SER A 116 -22.66 -11.95 2.20
CA SER A 116 -22.85 -11.50 3.58
C SER A 116 -22.16 -12.43 4.59
N GLY A 117 -21.78 -11.88 5.75
CA GLY A 117 -21.04 -12.59 6.79
C GLY A 117 -20.10 -11.66 7.54
N LYS A 118 -18.99 -12.21 8.03
CA LYS A 118 -17.92 -11.42 8.67
C LYS A 118 -17.06 -10.76 7.60
N GLU A 119 -17.22 -9.45 7.43
CA GLU A 119 -16.36 -8.64 6.56
C GLU A 119 -15.02 -8.32 7.24
N THR A 120 -13.92 -8.54 6.52
CA THR A 120 -12.56 -8.17 6.95
C THR A 120 -11.97 -7.17 5.96
N LEU A 121 -11.71 -5.92 6.40
CA LEU A 121 -11.04 -4.92 5.58
C LEU A 121 -9.60 -5.37 5.29
N VAL A 122 -9.33 -5.73 4.04
CA VAL A 122 -8.01 -6.22 3.64
C VAL A 122 -7.12 -5.15 3.03
N PHE A 123 -7.68 -4.19 2.29
CA PHE A 123 -6.92 -3.15 1.60
C PHE A 123 -7.72 -1.86 1.38
N GLU A 124 -7.02 -0.73 1.35
CA GLU A 124 -7.55 0.59 0.98
C GLU A 124 -6.67 1.19 -0.12
N THR A 125 -7.26 1.72 -1.19
CA THR A 125 -6.50 2.13 -2.38
C THR A 125 -7.20 3.20 -3.22
N MET A 126 -6.44 4.03 -3.93
CA MET A 126 -6.96 5.03 -4.88
C MET A 126 -7.27 4.42 -6.26
N ASN A 127 -6.66 3.26 -6.59
CA ASN A 127 -6.87 2.50 -7.82
C ASN A 127 -7.04 1.01 -7.48
N LEU A 128 -7.85 0.26 -8.21
CA LEU A 128 -8.12 -1.17 -7.94
C LEU A 128 -6.98 -2.10 -8.38
N GLU A 129 -5.74 -1.67 -8.20
CA GLU A 129 -4.53 -2.41 -8.53
C GLU A 129 -3.89 -2.98 -7.26
N MET A 130 -3.71 -4.30 -7.23
CA MET A 130 -2.96 -4.99 -6.17
C MET A 130 -1.92 -5.93 -6.80
N THR A 131 -0.75 -6.00 -6.15
CA THR A 131 0.28 -7.00 -6.43
C THR A 131 -0.08 -8.34 -5.79
N ASP A 132 0.40 -9.44 -6.36
CA ASP A 132 0.17 -10.79 -5.86
C ASP A 132 0.49 -10.92 -4.37
N GLY A 133 1.65 -10.41 -3.94
CA GLY A 133 2.06 -10.43 -2.53
C GLY A 133 1.23 -9.54 -1.58
N GLN A 134 0.39 -8.63 -2.09
CA GLN A 134 -0.63 -7.94 -1.28
C GLN A 134 -1.91 -8.78 -1.17
N ILE A 135 -2.29 -9.48 -2.25
CA ILE A 135 -3.44 -10.39 -2.29
C ILE A 135 -3.19 -11.62 -1.40
N GLU A 136 -2.02 -12.26 -1.49
CA GLU A 136 -1.61 -13.37 -0.60
C GLU A 136 -1.66 -12.98 0.88
N LYS A 137 -1.23 -11.76 1.22
CA LYS A 137 -1.30 -11.23 2.60
C LYS A 137 -2.73 -10.91 3.02
N SER A 138 -3.60 -10.59 2.08
CA SER A 138 -5.02 -10.31 2.31
C SER A 138 -5.79 -11.61 2.60
N LEU A 139 -5.54 -12.66 1.82
CA LEU A 139 -6.11 -14.01 2.02
C LEU A 139 -5.69 -14.63 3.36
N LYS A 140 -4.53 -14.26 3.92
CA LYS A 140 -4.07 -14.70 5.25
C LYS A 140 -4.75 -13.98 6.43
N LYS A 141 -5.63 -13.00 6.17
CA LYS A 141 -6.43 -12.31 7.21
C LYS A 141 -7.76 -12.99 7.50
N ILE A 142 -8.21 -13.88 6.62
CA ILE A 142 -9.41 -14.72 6.79
C ILE A 142 -9.00 -16.14 7.19
N ASN A 143 -9.86 -16.78 7.97
CA ASN A 143 -9.67 -18.14 8.46
C ASN A 143 -10.32 -19.15 7.49
N ASN A 144 -11.54 -18.88 7.04
CA ASN A 144 -12.33 -19.77 6.19
C ASN A 144 -11.66 -20.04 4.84
N ASP A 145 -11.85 -21.24 4.30
CA ASP A 145 -11.31 -21.64 3.00
C ASP A 145 -12.13 -21.11 1.82
N GLU A 146 -13.44 -20.89 2.01
CA GLU A 146 -14.27 -20.16 1.05
C GLU A 146 -14.48 -18.69 1.46
N PHE A 147 -14.44 -17.79 0.48
CA PHE A 147 -14.58 -16.34 0.70
C PHE A 147 -15.34 -15.62 -0.41
N GLY A 148 -16.05 -14.56 -0.03
CA GLY A 148 -16.58 -13.54 -0.94
C GLY A 148 -15.69 -12.30 -0.98
N ILE A 149 -15.94 -11.39 -1.94
CA ILE A 149 -15.24 -10.12 -2.08
C ILE A 149 -16.27 -8.99 -2.18
N ASN A 150 -16.08 -7.93 -1.38
CA ASN A 150 -16.84 -6.70 -1.49
C ASN A 150 -15.88 -5.51 -1.71
N ILE A 151 -16.17 -4.67 -2.70
CA ILE A 151 -15.34 -3.53 -3.09
C ILE A 151 -16.23 -2.28 -3.03
N VAL A 152 -16.00 -1.47 -2.00
CA VAL A 152 -16.81 -0.28 -1.71
C VAL A 152 -16.07 0.97 -2.18
N LYS A 153 -16.76 1.84 -2.93
CA LYS A 153 -16.29 3.16 -3.35
C LYS A 153 -16.61 4.19 -2.27
N ASP A 154 -15.59 4.95 -1.86
CA ASP A 154 -15.67 5.94 -0.77
C ASP A 154 -14.94 7.24 -1.20
N LYS A 155 -15.07 8.32 -0.42
CA LYS A 155 -14.46 9.63 -0.70
C LYS A 155 -13.63 10.16 0.46
N LEU A 156 -12.43 10.65 0.15
CA LEU A 156 -11.56 11.36 1.07
C LEU A 156 -11.33 12.78 0.52
N GLY A 157 -12.14 13.73 0.98
CA GLY A 157 -12.27 15.04 0.35
C GLY A 157 -12.78 14.88 -1.10
N ASN A 158 -12.08 15.51 -2.05
CA ASN A 158 -12.43 15.43 -3.48
C ASN A 158 -11.88 14.17 -4.18
N ARG A 159 -11.17 13.27 -3.47
CA ARG A 159 -10.60 12.04 -4.06
C ARG A 159 -11.47 10.83 -3.79
N ILE A 160 -11.70 10.03 -4.82
CA ILE A 160 -12.31 8.70 -4.71
C ILE A 160 -11.23 7.72 -4.24
N TYR A 161 -11.60 6.84 -3.31
CA TYR A 161 -10.80 5.67 -2.94
C TYR A 161 -11.72 4.46 -2.78
N TYR A 162 -11.11 3.29 -2.67
CA TYR A 162 -11.77 1.99 -2.64
C TYR A 162 -11.33 1.21 -1.41
N LYS A 163 -12.30 0.60 -0.74
CA LYS A 163 -12.10 -0.34 0.37
C LYS A 163 -12.41 -1.74 -0.12
N VAL A 164 -11.43 -2.64 0.02
CA VAL A 164 -11.56 -4.05 -0.36
C VAL A 164 -11.75 -4.87 0.89
N TYR A 165 -12.87 -5.59 0.96
CA TYR A 165 -13.23 -6.50 2.03
C TYR A 165 -13.25 -7.94 1.51
N LEU A 166 -12.75 -8.87 2.32
CA LEU A 166 -13.05 -10.29 2.16
C LEU A 166 -14.17 -10.66 3.11
N ILE A 167 -15.16 -11.41 2.61
CA ILE A 167 -16.31 -11.86 3.38
C ILE A 167 -16.12 -13.33 3.73
N GLU A 168 -16.13 -13.64 5.02
CA GLU A 168 -16.26 -15.01 5.50
C GLU A 168 -17.74 -15.30 5.77
N ALA A 169 -18.30 -16.34 5.16
CA ALA A 169 -19.66 -16.77 5.48
C ALA A 169 -19.78 -17.05 6.98
N ASN A 170 -20.87 -16.60 7.61
CA ASN A 170 -21.15 -16.91 9.01
C ASN A 170 -21.48 -18.40 9.12
N ILE A 171 -20.47 -19.21 9.48
CA ILE A 171 -20.67 -20.59 9.89
C ILE A 171 -21.43 -20.52 11.23
N GLY A 172 -22.72 -20.83 11.19
CA GLY A 172 -23.53 -20.92 12.39
C GLY A 172 -22.99 -21.99 13.34
N LEU A 173 -22.80 -21.60 14.60
CA LEU A 173 -22.63 -22.49 15.76
C LEU A 173 -23.98 -22.66 16.44
#